data_AF-A0A0B7IC50-F1
#
_entry.id   AF-A0A0B7IC50-F1
#
_cell.length_a   1.000
_cell.length_b   1.000
_cell.length_c   1.000
_cell.angle_alpha   90.00
_cell.angle_beta   90.00
_cell.angle_gamma   90.00
#
_symmetry.space_group_name_H-M   'P 1'
#
loop_
_entity.id
_entity.type
_entity.pdbx_description
1 polymer ?
#
loop_
_entity_poly.entity_id
_entity_poly.type
_entity_poly.pdbx_seq_one_letter_code
_entity_poly.pdbx_strand_id
1 'polypeptide(L)'
;MKERTQLCDILDNAAHQSSSNQTKISEIKSKLMAEITPSRKDVAGAARKALRFINRENIPAVILLRNWLNKYLEETQFKYSSYLYLENDKRPELVQEIKTSI
;
A
#
# COMPACT_ATOMS: atom_id res chain seq x y z
N MET A 1 -2.80 15.38 10.29
CA MET A 1 -1.34 15.40 10.59
C MET A 1 -0.90 14.06 11.20
N LYS A 2 -1.69 13.43 12.08
CA LYS A 2 -1.36 12.13 12.70
C LYS A 2 -1.17 11.00 11.66
N GLU A 3 -1.99 10.99 10.63
CA GLU A 3 -2.03 9.93 9.61
C GLU A 3 -0.79 9.95 8.71
N ARG A 4 -0.28 11.15 8.42
CA ARG A 4 0.98 11.33 7.68
C ARG A 4 2.14 10.74 8.46
N THR A 5 2.25 11.09 9.75
CA THR A 5 3.34 10.58 10.60
C THR A 5 3.27 9.07 10.75
N GLN A 6 2.08 8.53 11.00
CA GLN A 6 1.88 7.07 11.06
C GLN A 6 2.31 6.37 9.76
N LEU A 7 1.93 6.91 8.60
CA LEU A 7 2.38 6.34 7.33
C LEU A 7 3.90 6.43 7.19
N CYS A 8 4.52 7.56 7.55
CA CYS A 8 5.98 7.70 7.51
C CYS A 8 6.69 6.64 8.37
N ASP A 9 6.20 6.34 9.57
CA ASP A 9 6.79 5.33 10.46
C ASP A 9 6.67 3.91 9.85
N ILE A 10 5.53 3.63 9.21
CA ILE A 10 5.29 2.35 8.53
C ILE A 10 6.20 2.21 7.31
N LEU A 11 6.36 3.28 6.53
CA LEU A 11 7.26 3.31 5.38
C LEU A 11 8.72 3.15 5.81
N ASP A 12 9.12 3.72 6.94
CA ASP A 12 10.47 3.57 7.48
C ASP A 12 10.74 2.12 7.89
N ASN A 13 9.79 1.49 8.57
CA ASN A 13 9.85 0.07 8.92
C ASN A 13 9.92 -0.82 7.65
N ALA A 14 9.09 -0.53 6.65
CA ALA A 14 9.11 -1.23 5.37
C ALA A 14 10.46 -1.07 4.63
N ALA A 15 11.05 0.13 4.68
CA ALA A 15 12.35 0.40 4.07
C ALA A 15 13.48 -0.39 4.76
N HIS A 16 13.43 -0.55 6.09
CA HIS A 16 14.40 -1.38 6.82
C HIS A 16 14.26 -2.88 6.53
N GLN A 17 13.05 -3.37 6.29
CA GLN A 17 12.80 -4.78 5.99
C GLN A 17 13.02 -5.14 4.51
N SER A 18 12.91 -4.17 3.61
CA SER A 18 13.05 -4.36 2.17
C SER A 18 14.41 -3.85 1.67
N SER A 19 15.42 -4.71 1.65
CA SER A 19 16.74 -4.33 1.11
C SER A 19 16.71 -3.98 -0.38
N SER A 20 15.82 -4.61 -1.15
CA SER A 20 15.73 -4.43 -2.61
C SER A 20 14.97 -3.16 -3.03
N ASN A 21 14.03 -2.70 -2.20
CA ASN A 21 13.20 -1.53 -2.51
C ASN A 21 13.32 -0.40 -1.49
N GLN A 22 14.26 -0.48 -0.54
CA GLN A 22 14.54 0.54 0.49
C GLN A 22 14.57 1.96 -0.08
N THR A 23 15.40 2.21 -1.10
CA THR A 23 15.56 3.55 -1.69
C THR A 23 14.24 4.10 -2.25
N LYS A 24 13.46 3.25 -2.93
CA LYS A 24 12.16 3.65 -3.51
C LYS A 24 11.14 3.99 -2.43
N ILE A 25 11.13 3.23 -1.34
CA ILE A 25 10.23 3.46 -0.20
C ILE A 25 10.62 4.76 0.52
N SER A 26 11.91 4.98 0.74
CA SER A 26 12.44 6.21 1.32
C SER A 26 12.12 7.44 0.47
N GLU A 27 12.21 7.33 -0.86
CA GLU A 27 11.79 8.41 -1.77
C GLU A 27 10.29 8.73 -1.64
N ILE A 28 9.43 7.72 -1.50
CA ILE A 28 7.99 7.94 -1.29
C ILE A 28 7.74 8.66 0.03
N LYS A 29 8.44 8.27 1.10
CA LYS A 29 8.38 8.93 2.41
C LYS A 29 8.79 10.40 2.29
N SER A 30 9.94 10.68 1.67
CA SER A 30 10.43 12.05 1.49
C SER A 30 9.48 12.91 0.66
N LYS A 31 8.90 12.37 -0.42
CA LYS A 31 7.90 13.08 -1.24
C LYS A 31 6.65 13.43 -0.43
N LEU A 32 6.17 12.50 0.39
CA LEU A 32 5.01 12.74 1.26
C LEU A 32 5.29 13.79 2.35
N MET A 33 6.52 13.84 2.87
CA MET A 33 6.93 14.83 3.87
C MET A 33 7.16 16.21 3.26
N ALA A 34 7.67 16.28 2.03
CA ALA A 34 7.90 17.52 1.30
C ALA A 34 6.59 18.20 0.86
N GLU A 35 5.50 17.43 0.77
CA GLU A 35 4.18 17.98 0.47
C GLU A 35 3.68 18.86 1.62
N ILE A 36 3.39 20.14 1.32
CA ILE A 36 3.03 21.16 2.32
C ILE A 36 1.60 20.93 2.82
N THR A 37 0.68 20.57 1.92
CA THR A 37 -0.72 20.28 2.24
C THR A 37 -1.14 18.91 1.68
N PRO A 38 -0.65 17.81 2.27
CA PRO A 38 -0.96 16.48 1.76
C PRO A 38 -2.45 16.19 1.98
N SER A 39 -3.15 15.91 0.88
CA SER A 39 -4.53 15.48 0.95
C SER A 39 -4.63 14.03 1.41
N ARG A 40 -5.83 13.62 1.83
CA ARG A 40 -6.09 12.21 2.18
C ARG A 40 -5.81 11.26 1.01
N LYS A 41 -6.00 11.74 -0.22
CA LYS A 41 -5.71 11.00 -1.45
C LYS A 41 -4.20 10.83 -1.65
N ASP A 42 -3.40 11.82 -1.27
CA ASP A 42 -1.94 11.76 -1.40
C ASP A 42 -1.34 10.77 -0.41
N VAL A 43 -1.84 10.78 0.84
CA VAL A 43 -1.47 9.81 1.87
C VAL A 43 -1.82 8.38 1.42
N ALA A 44 -3.07 8.13 0.99
CA ALA A 44 -3.47 6.82 0.46
C ALA A 44 -2.70 6.44 -0.83
N GLY A 45 -2.36 7.43 -1.67
CA GLY A 45 -1.59 7.25 -2.89
C GLY A 45 -0.15 6.83 -2.60
N ALA A 46 0.50 7.44 -1.61
CA ALA A 46 1.84 7.08 -1.14
C ALA A 46 1.86 5.65 -0.59
N ALA A 47 0.89 5.29 0.26
CA ALA A 47 0.75 3.94 0.79
C ALA A 47 0.58 2.88 -0.31
N ARG A 48 -0.29 3.12 -1.31
CA ARG A 48 -0.46 2.22 -2.46
C ARG A 48 0.80 2.10 -3.31
N LYS A 49 1.50 3.21 -3.56
CA LYS A 49 2.77 3.21 -4.29
C LYS A 49 3.81 2.35 -3.58
N ALA A 50 3.94 2.50 -2.26
CA ALA A 50 4.86 1.68 -1.47
C ALA A 50 4.48 0.19 -1.53
N LEU A 51 3.21 -0.15 -1.31
CA LEU A 51 2.71 -1.53 -1.44
C LEU A 51 3.04 -2.13 -2.82
N ARG A 52 2.93 -1.38 -3.92
CA ARG A 52 3.28 -1.88 -5.26
C ARG A 52 4.73 -2.34 -5.37
N PHE A 53 5.66 -1.77 -4.60
CA PHE A 53 7.07 -2.16 -4.61
C PHE A 53 7.34 -3.37 -3.71
N ILE A 54 6.70 -3.43 -2.55
CA ILE A 54 6.97 -4.48 -1.54
C ILE A 54 5.96 -5.63 -1.55
N ASN A 55 4.87 -5.58 -2.31
CA ASN A 55 3.81 -6.62 -2.26
C ASN A 55 4.28 -8.02 -2.66
N ARG A 56 5.38 -8.14 -3.41
CA ARG A 56 6.01 -9.41 -3.78
C ARG A 56 6.96 -9.94 -2.71
N GLU A 57 7.26 -9.13 -1.70
CA GLU A 57 8.15 -9.48 -0.60
C GLU A 57 7.34 -10.09 0.54
N ASN A 58 7.85 -11.18 1.12
CA ASN A 58 7.22 -11.82 2.28
C ASN A 58 7.78 -11.22 3.58
N ILE A 59 7.45 -9.95 3.83
CA ILE A 59 7.89 -9.20 5.02
C ILE A 59 6.70 -8.74 5.87
N PRO A 60 6.81 -8.74 7.22
CA PRO A 60 5.76 -8.26 8.12
C PRO A 60 5.26 -6.84 7.81
N ALA A 61 6.15 -5.97 7.33
CA ALA A 61 5.81 -4.60 6.97
C ALA A 61 4.75 -4.49 5.85
N VAL A 62 4.67 -5.46 4.94
CA VAL A 62 3.63 -5.50 3.88
C VAL A 62 2.25 -5.68 4.49
N ILE A 63 2.11 -6.63 5.42
CA ILE A 63 0.85 -6.91 6.12
C ILE A 63 0.44 -5.67 6.92
N LEU A 64 1.40 -5.08 7.64
CA LEU A 64 1.16 -3.89 8.45
C LEU A 64 0.69 -2.70 7.59
N LEU A 65 1.38 -2.41 6.49
CA LEU A 65 1.02 -1.33 5.58
C LEU A 65 -0.34 -1.55 4.91
N ARG A 66 -0.66 -2.81 4.55
CA ARG A 66 -1.95 -3.19 3.98
C ARG A 66 -3.09 -3.01 4.97
N ASN A 67 -2.92 -3.49 6.21
CA ASN A 67 -3.92 -3.33 7.27
C ASN A 67 -4.13 -1.85 7.63
N TRP A 68 -3.04 -1.08 7.70
CA TRP A 68 -3.12 0.35 7.94
C TRP A 68 -3.86 1.07 6.81
N LEU A 69 -3.56 0.75 5.54
CA LEU A 69 -4.24 1.34 4.40
C LEU A 69 -5.74 1.01 4.39
N ASN A 70 -6.11 -0.23 4.70
CA ASN A 70 -7.51 -0.66 4.81
C ASN A 70 -8.24 0.13 5.88
N LYS A 71 -7.70 0.19 7.09
CA LYS A 71 -8.26 0.98 8.19
C LYS A 71 -8.35 2.46 7.84
N TYR A 72 -7.28 3.01 7.27
CA TYR A 72 -7.22 4.41 6.86
C TYR A 72 -8.31 4.74 5.86
N LEU A 73 -8.51 3.88 4.85
CA LEU A 73 -9.56 4.10 3.89
C LEU A 73 -10.93 3.83 4.49
N GLU A 74 -11.18 2.82 5.34
CA GLU A 74 -12.47 2.66 6.03
C GLU A 74 -12.87 3.91 6.83
N GLU A 75 -11.95 4.45 7.62
CA GLU A 75 -12.13 5.69 8.38
C GLU A 75 -12.36 6.91 7.47
N THR A 76 -11.82 6.87 6.25
CA THR A 76 -11.96 7.94 5.25
C THR A 76 -13.16 7.74 4.32
N GLN A 77 -13.61 6.51 4.12
CA GLN A 77 -14.60 6.00 3.16
C GLN A 77 -16.01 6.08 3.74
N PHE A 78 -16.18 6.18 5.06
CA PHE A 78 -17.44 6.66 5.64
C PHE A 78 -17.85 8.05 5.08
N LYS A 79 -16.94 8.75 4.38
CA LYS A 79 -17.24 9.97 3.59
C LYS A 79 -17.34 9.76 2.07
N TYR A 80 -16.96 8.59 1.53
CA TYR A 80 -16.93 8.30 0.08
C TYR A 80 -17.23 6.81 -0.19
N SER A 81 -18.53 6.48 -0.26
CA SER A 81 -19.15 5.27 -0.86
C SER A 81 -18.24 4.09 -1.27
N SER A 82 -18.27 3.03 -0.45
CA SER A 82 -18.44 1.59 -0.73
C SER A 82 -17.79 0.82 -1.90
N TYR A 83 -17.04 1.38 -2.85
CA TYR A 83 -16.70 0.66 -4.09
C TYR A 83 -15.24 0.28 -4.36
N LEU A 84 -14.27 0.58 -3.48
CA LEU A 84 -12.84 0.44 -3.84
C LEU A 84 -12.14 -0.81 -3.29
N TYR A 85 -12.84 -1.69 -2.55
CA TYR A 85 -12.21 -2.68 -1.67
C TYR A 85 -12.43 -4.16 -2.00
N LEU A 86 -12.72 -4.51 -3.24
CA LEU A 86 -12.95 -5.91 -3.62
C LEU A 86 -11.90 -6.51 -4.57
N GLU A 87 -10.75 -5.86 -4.73
CA GLU A 87 -9.77 -6.28 -5.74
C GLU A 87 -8.40 -6.66 -5.15
N ASN A 88 -8.37 -7.42 -4.06
CA ASN A 88 -7.10 -8.06 -3.69
C ASN A 88 -7.21 -9.41 -2.99
N ASP A 89 -8.22 -10.20 -3.33
CA ASP A 89 -8.32 -11.62 -2.94
C ASP A 89 -8.26 -12.56 -4.15
N LYS A 90 -7.43 -12.21 -5.15
CA LYS A 90 -7.07 -13.12 -6.23
C LYS A 90 -5.55 -13.36 -6.21
N ARG A 91 -5.16 -14.35 -5.41
CA ARG A 91 -3.93 -15.11 -5.62
C ARG A 91 -3.94 -15.60 -7.08
N PRO A 92 -2.93 -15.29 -7.91
CA PRO A 92 -2.79 -15.91 -9.22
C PRO A 92 -2.03 -17.23 -9.04
N GLU A 93 -2.62 -18.18 -8.33
CA GLU A 93 -2.18 -19.58 -8.37
C GLU A 93 -3.37 -20.39 -8.85
N LEU A 94 -3.17 -21.14 -9.94
CA LEU A 94 -4.14 -21.94 -10.71
C LEU A 94 -4.85 -21.21 -11.86
N VAL A 95 -4.07 -20.71 -12.83
CA VAL A 95 -4.54 -20.76 -14.21
C VAL A 95 -4.46 -22.23 -14.63
N GLN A 96 -5.56 -22.97 -14.48
CA GLN A 96 -5.69 -24.24 -15.18
C GLN A 96 -5.85 -23.93 -16.67
N GLU A 97 -4.86 -24.37 -17.44
CA GLU A 97 -4.85 -24.31 -18.89
C GLU A 97 -6.10 -25.03 -19.44
N ILE A 98 -7.07 -24.27 -19.96
CA ILE A 98 -8.17 -24.83 -20.72
C ILE A 98 -7.64 -25.22 -22.10
N LYS A 99 -7.36 -26.51 -22.28
CA LYS A 99 -7.30 -27.11 -23.61
C LYS A 99 -8.68 -27.03 -24.23
N THR A 100 -8.85 -26.15 -25.22
CA THR A 100 -9.98 -26.25 -26.13
C THR A 100 -9.67 -27.39 -27.10
N SER A 101 -10.32 -28.53 -26.91
CA SER A 101 -10.49 -29.54 -27.96
C SER A 101 -11.81 -29.29 -28.68
N ILE A 102 -11.77 -29.60 -29.97
CA ILE A 102 -12.82 -29.61 -31.01
C ILE A 102 -12.85 -28.32 -31.84
#